data_AF-A0AB37HFA7-F1
#
_entry.id   AF-A0AB37HFA7-F1
#
_cell.length_a   1.000
_cell.length_b   1.000
_cell.length_c   1.000
_cell.angle_alpha   90.00
_cell.angle_beta   90.00
_cell.angle_gamma   90.00
#
_symmetry.space_group_name_H-M   'P 1'
#
loop_
_entity.id
_entity.type
_entity.pdbx_description
1 polymer ?
#
loop_
_entity_poly.entity_id
_entity_poly.type
_entity_poly.pdbx_seq_one_letter_code
_entity_poly.pdbx_strand_id
1 'polypeptide(L)' 'MKALFLGYELPLDLDLKYDVVFPYLDKSFQKVEFEGDLMHVIPENKEIEIIKHIEKINQEYDANLVVELIPFGELEGF' A
#
# COMPACT_ATOMS: atom_id res chain seq x y z
N MET A 1 5.54 8.88 10.57
CA MET A 1 4.54 7.86 10.16
C MET A 1 3.97 8.28 8.81
N LYS A 2 3.71 7.33 7.91
CA LYS A 2 3.15 7.61 6.59
C LYS A 2 1.98 6.67 6.30
N ALA A 3 1.01 7.14 5.52
CA ALA A 3 0.03 6.26 4.91
C ALA A 3 0.58 5.74 3.58
N LEU A 4 0.56 4.42 3.44
CA LEU A 4 0.87 3.71 2.22
C LEU A 4 -0.41 3.60 1.39
N PHE A 5 -0.44 4.32 0.29
CA PHE A 5 -1.42 4.14 -0.76
C PHE A 5 -0.90 3.12 -1.78
N LEU A 6 -1.78 2.23 -2.22
CA LEU A 6 -1.49 1.23 -3.23
C LEU A 6 -2.42 1.41 -4.43
N GLY A 7 -1.88 1.98 -5.50
CA GLY A 7 -2.54 2.11 -6.79
C GLY A 7 -2.35 0.87 -7.67
N TYR A 8 -3.13 0.81 -8.75
CA TYR A 8 -3.05 -0.22 -9.77
C TYR A 8 -3.48 0.35 -11.12
N GLU A 9 -2.89 -0.15 -12.21
CA GLU A 9 -3.21 0.31 -13.57
C GLU A 9 -4.11 -0.67 -14.33
N LEU A 10 -4.00 -1.98 -14.04
CA LEU A 10 -4.78 -3.02 -14.70
C LEU A 10 -5.81 -3.61 -13.73
N PRO A 11 -7.03 -3.96 -14.22
CA PRO A 11 -8.04 -4.58 -13.36
C PRO A 11 -7.58 -5.86 -12.66
N LEU A 12 -6.68 -6.64 -13.27
CA LEU A 12 -6.14 -7.88 -12.69
C LEU A 12 -5.26 -7.60 -11.46
N ASP A 13 -4.61 -6.45 -11.40
CA ASP A 13 -3.77 -6.05 -10.27
C ASP A 13 -4.61 -5.67 -9.05
N LEU A 14 -5.90 -5.41 -9.25
CA LEU A 14 -6.85 -5.17 -8.17
C LEU A 14 -6.97 -6.39 -7.25
N ASP A 15 -7.08 -7.58 -7.84
CA ASP A 15 -7.17 -8.84 -7.10
C ASP A 15 -5.87 -9.06 -6.31
N LEU A 16 -4.70 -8.77 -6.89
CA LEU A 16 -3.42 -8.85 -6.19
C LEU A 16 -3.34 -7.88 -5.00
N LYS A 17 -3.84 -6.65 -5.16
CA LYS A 17 -3.94 -5.67 -4.08
C LYS A 17 -4.76 -6.22 -2.90
N TYR A 18 -5.95 -6.76 -3.17
CA TYR A 18 -6.88 -7.20 -2.12
C TYR A 18 -6.60 -8.60 -1.55
N ASP A 19 -6.08 -9.52 -2.36
CA ASP A 19 -5.92 -10.92 -1.97
C ASP A 19 -4.49 -11.25 -1.52
N VAL A 20 -3.50 -10.44 -1.89
CA VAL A 20 -2.08 -10.69 -1.57
C VAL A 20 -1.50 -9.58 -0.71
N VAL A 21 -1.51 -8.33 -1.21
CA VAL A 21 -0.79 -7.23 -0.54
C VAL A 21 -1.50 -6.79 0.73
N PHE A 22 -2.81 -6.55 0.68
CA PHE A 22 -3.58 -6.11 1.83
C PHE A 22 -3.51 -7.13 2.99
N PRO A 23 -3.74 -8.44 2.78
CA PRO A 23 -3.61 -9.43 3.85
C PRO A 23 -2.20 -9.51 4.46
N TYR A 24 -1.15 -9.18 3.70
CA TYR A 24 0.21 -9.07 4.25
C TYR A 24 0.34 -7.85 5.18
N LEU A 25 -0.13 -6.69 4.73
CA LEU A 25 -0.06 -5.44 5.50
C LEU A 25 -0.96 -5.47 6.74
N ASP A 26 -2.15 -6.06 6.64
CA ASP A 26 -3.16 -6.16 7.70
C ASP A 26 -2.66 -6.86 8.96
N LYS A 27 -1.64 -7.72 8.83
CA LYS A 27 -1.04 -8.44 9.96
C LYS A 27 -0.23 -7.52 10.88
N SER A 28 0.27 -6.40 10.34
CA SER A 28 1.28 -5.58 11.01
C SER A 28 0.93 -4.09 11.07
N PHE A 29 -0.01 -3.63 10.24
CA PHE A 29 -0.29 -2.21 10.06
C PHE A 29 -1.78 -1.93 10.16
N GLN A 30 -2.10 -0.77 10.73
CA GLN A 30 -3.47 -0.29 10.84
C GLN A 30 -3.95 0.24 9.48
N LYS A 31 -5.17 -0.12 9.10
CA LYS A 31 -5.86 0.50 7.97
C LYS A 31 -6.47 1.83 8.34
N VAL A 32 -6.44 2.77 7.41
CA VAL A 32 -7.19 4.02 7.44
C VAL A 32 -7.90 4.21 6.11
N GLU A 33 -9.05 4.87 6.15
CA GLU A 33 -9.79 5.27 4.95
C GLU A 33 -9.58 6.77 4.76
N PHE A 34 -9.18 7.18 3.56
CA PHE A 34 -8.98 8.57 3.20
C PHE A 34 -9.51 8.80 1.78
N GLU A 35 -10.41 9.77 1.61
CA GLU A 35 -11.08 10.06 0.32
C GLU A 35 -11.74 8.85 -0.36
N GLY A 36 -12.14 7.84 0.41
CA GLY A 36 -12.73 6.59 -0.09
C GLY A 36 -11.70 5.51 -0.45
N ASP A 37 -10.41 5.78 -0.28
CA ASP A 37 -9.32 4.83 -0.47
C ASP A 37 -8.86 4.22 0.84
N LEU A 38 -8.61 2.91 0.81
CA LEU A 38 -8.03 2.16 1.92
C LEU A 38 -6.50 2.20 1.83
N MET A 39 -5.88 2.70 2.90
CA MET A 39 -4.43 2.85 3.04
C MET A 39 -3.94 2.19 4.34
N HIS A 40 -2.64 1.95 4.45
CA HIS A 40 -2.02 1.40 5.67
C HIS A 40 -1.07 2.40 6.31
N VAL A 41 -1.21 2.64 7.61
CA VAL A 41 -0.27 3.48 8.35
C VAL A 41 0.96 2.67 8.70
N ILE A 42 2.10 3.07 8.12
CA ILE A 42 3.37 2.38 8.28
C ILE A 42 4.40 3.29 8.98
N PRO A 43 5.29 2.72 9.82
CA PRO A 43 6.39 3.47 10.40
C PRO A 43 7.51 3.67 9.39
N GLU A 44 8.24 4.78 9.51
CA GLU A 44 9.27 5.20 8.53
C GLU A 44 10.39 4.15 8.37
N ASN A 45 10.72 3.43 9.45
CA ASN A 45 11.74 2.38 9.43
C ASN A 45 11.30 1.11 8.67
N LYS A 46 10.05 1.02 8.20
CA LYS A 46 9.50 -0.11 7.44
C LYS A 46 9.22 0.20 5.98
N GLU A 47 9.37 1.45 5.53
CA GLU A 47 9.07 1.88 4.16
C GLU A 47 9.81 1.05 3.10
N ILE A 48 11.13 0.95 3.24
CA ILE A 48 11.99 0.24 2.26
C ILE A 48 11.64 -1.25 2.20
N GLU A 49 11.30 -1.87 3.34
CA GLU A 49 10.92 -3.28 3.42
C GLU A 49 9.63 -3.55 2.65
N ILE A 50 8.63 -2.67 2.84
CA ILE A 50 7.32 -2.79 2.19
C ILE A 50 7.42 -2.53 0.70
N ILE A 51 8.14 -1.48 0.28
CA ILE A 51 8.35 -1.18 -1.14
C ILE A 51 8.98 -2.39 -1.84
N LYS A 52 10.05 -2.96 -1.27
CA LYS A 52 10.70 -4.16 -1.84
C LYS A 52 9.80 -5.38 -1.89
N HIS A 53 8.90 -5.52 -0.91
CA HIS A 53 7.93 -6.61 -0.91
C HIS A 53 6.95 -6.47 -2.08
N ILE A 54 6.44 -5.27 -2.31
CA ILE A 54 5.50 -4.97 -3.40
C ILE A 54 6.19 -5.06 -4.76
N GLU A 55 7.43 -4.58 -4.89
CA GLU A 55 8.25 -4.76 -6.10
C GLU A 55 8.45 -6.25 -6.44
N LYS A 56 8.68 -7.09 -5.43
CA LYS A 56 8.78 -8.54 -5.63
C LYS A 56 7.45 -9.13 -6.11
N ILE A 57 6.33 -8.69 -5.58
CA ILE A 57 4.99 -9.12 -6.05
C ILE A 57 4.78 -8.71 -7.50
N ASN A 58 5.10 -7.46 -7.86
CA ASN A 58 5.02 -7.02 -9.26
C ASN A 58 5.83 -7.92 -10.20
N GLN A 59 7.06 -8.31 -9.80
CA GLN A 59 7.89 -9.22 -10.59
C GLN A 59 7.35 -10.66 -10.65
N GLU A 60 6.81 -11.17 -9.56
CA GLU A 60 6.31 -12.55 -9.47
C GLU A 60 5.03 -12.76 -10.28
N TYR A 61 4.17 -11.74 -10.32
CA TYR A 61 2.85 -11.82 -10.94
C TYR A 61 2.72 -11.04 -12.27
N ASP A 62 3.81 -10.44 -12.77
CA ASP A 62 3.81 -9.56 -13.95
C ASP A 62 2.75 -8.43 -13.82
N ALA A 63 2.74 -7.81 -12.64
CA ALA A 63 1.75 -6.81 -12.22
C ALA A 63 2.34 -5.41 -12.15
N ASN A 64 1.48 -4.38 -12.14
CA ASN A 64 1.89 -2.98 -12.06
C ASN A 64 1.25 -2.25 -10.87
N LEU A 65 1.48 -2.75 -9.66
CA LEU A 65 1.08 -2.07 -8.43
C LEU A 65 1.98 -0.85 -8.18
N VAL A 66 1.35 0.29 -7.89
CA VAL A 66 2.04 1.57 -7.64
C VAL A 66 1.98 1.88 -6.16
N VAL A 67 3.13 2.22 -5.57
CA VAL A 67 3.23 2.59 -4.16
C VAL A 67 3.41 4.08 -4.02
N GLU A 68 2.57 4.71 -3.20
CA GLU A 68 2.71 6.11 -2.80
C GLU A 68 2.72 6.21 -1.28
N LEU A 69 3.60 7.08 -0.75
CA LEU A 69 3.77 7.28 0.68
C LEU A 69 3.41 8.71 1.06
N ILE A 70 2.27 8.87 1.72
CA ILE A 70 1.71 10.17 2.10
C ILE A 70 2.09 10.43 3.56
N PRO A 71 2.72 11.57 3.90
CA PRO A 71 2.96 11.95 5.28
C PRO A 71 1.65 11.99 6.08
N PHE A 72 1.59 11.30 7.21
CA PHE A 72 0.33 11.17 7.95
C PHE A 72 -0.26 12.51 8.40
N GLY A 73 0.59 13.51 8.68
CA GLY A 73 0.14 14.87 9.03
C GLY A 73 -0.53 15.65 7.88
N GLU A 74 -0.40 15.20 6.64
CA GLU A 74 -1.09 15.79 5.48
C GLU A 74 -2.52 15.26 5.32
N LEU A 75 -2.86 14.15 5.99
CA LEU A 75 -4.21 13.57 5.97
C LEU A 75 -5.21 14.30 6.88
N GLU A 76 -4.72 15.08 7.85
CA GLU A 76 -5.58 15.85 8.78
C GLU A 76 -5.96 17.25 8.24
N GLY A 77 -5.48 17.61 7.05
CA GLY A 77 -5.60 18.95 6.46
C GLY A 77 -6.77 19.18 5.50
N PHE A 78 -7.65 18.19 5.32
CA PHE A 78 -8.80 18.24 4.39
C PHE A 78 -10.13 17.99 5.10
#